data_AF-A0A815SSG0-F1
#
_entry.id   AF-A0A815SSG0-F1
#
_cell.length_a   1.000
_cell.length_b   1.000
_cell.length_c   1.000
_cell.angle_alpha   90.00
_cell.angle_beta   90.00
_cell.angle_gamma   90.00
#
_symmetry.space_group_name_H-M   'P 1'
#
loop_
_entity.id
_entity.type
_entity.pdbx_description
1 polymer ?
#
loop_
_entity_poly.entity_id
_entity_poly.type
_entity_poly.pdbx_seq_one_letter_code
_entity_poly.pdbx_strand_id
1 'polypeptide(L)'
;FDSVDLMIYTIYYLIFAGLLPPTLIIIFTMLVFKTLKQLRSRVKPTAENGERNTTTVLRKRDRDLIKMVFIEVMFYTISTLPFSIYLIYSLITSNIIKSKERQQVESFVNYLTQSFIMYFNTALPFYIYFFTSPSFRKQLKRVIIKYYCFIMGKDMRLEQDDTTRTITAKN
;
A
#
# COMPACT_ATOMS: atom_id res chain seq x y z
N PHE A 1 23.66 13.55 21.56
CA PHE A 1 23.44 12.28 20.87
C PHE A 1 24.66 11.44 21.11
N ASP A 2 24.61 10.71 22.20
CA ASP A 2 25.69 9.85 22.63
C ASP A 2 25.60 8.53 21.86
N SER A 3 26.67 7.75 21.83
CA SER A 3 26.71 6.51 21.04
C SER A 3 25.58 5.53 21.43
N VAL A 4 25.14 5.57 22.69
CA VAL A 4 23.99 4.82 23.22
C VAL A 4 22.65 5.29 22.64
N ASP A 5 22.42 6.59 22.44
CA ASP A 5 21.20 7.11 21.80
C ASP A 5 21.07 6.56 20.38
N LEU A 6 22.18 6.57 19.63
CA LEU A 6 22.24 6.10 18.26
C LEU A 6 22.00 4.58 18.17
N MET A 7 22.52 3.80 19.14
CA MET A 7 22.23 2.37 19.23
C MET A 7 20.75 2.10 19.51
N ILE A 8 20.16 2.77 20.49
CA ILE A 8 18.74 2.61 20.86
C ILE A 8 17.83 3.01 19.68
N TYR A 9 18.10 4.16 19.04
CA TYR A 9 17.37 4.63 17.87
C TYR A 9 17.46 3.65 16.68
N THR A 10 18.65 3.09 16.43
CA THR A 10 18.86 2.14 15.33
C THR A 10 18.12 0.83 15.58
N ILE A 11 18.17 0.29 16.80
CA ILE A 11 17.42 -0.93 17.18
C ILE A 11 15.92 -0.69 17.06
N TYR A 12 15.42 0.45 17.56
CA TYR A 12 14.02 0.85 17.44
C TYR A 12 13.59 0.92 15.96
N TYR A 13 14.34 1.62 15.12
CA TYR A 13 13.99 1.78 13.70
C TYR A 13 14.00 0.43 12.96
N LEU A 14 15.01 -0.41 13.19
CA LEU A 14 15.12 -1.72 12.54
C LEU A 14 13.94 -2.63 12.91
N ILE A 15 13.49 -2.62 14.18
CA ILE A 15 12.32 -3.40 14.62
C ILE A 15 11.02 -2.81 14.07
N PHE A 16 10.74 -1.52 14.34
CA PHE A 16 9.42 -0.92 14.10
C PHE A 16 9.18 -0.51 12.63
N ALA A 17 10.21 -0.11 11.89
CA ALA A 17 10.10 0.19 10.45
C ALA A 17 10.57 -0.98 9.57
N GLY A 18 11.61 -1.71 9.97
CA GLY A 18 12.17 -2.79 9.16
C GLY A 18 11.44 -4.13 9.27
N LEU A 19 11.12 -4.60 10.49
CA LEU A 19 10.68 -5.98 10.72
C LEU A 19 9.17 -6.13 10.98
N LEU A 20 8.58 -5.21 11.73
CA LEU A 20 7.17 -5.28 12.15
C LEU A 20 6.17 -5.11 10.98
N PRO A 21 6.34 -4.17 10.03
CA PRO A 21 5.43 -4.04 8.89
C PRO A 21 5.37 -5.26 7.97
N PRO A 22 6.50 -5.83 7.46
CA PRO A 22 6.42 -6.99 6.58
C PRO A 22 5.94 -8.26 7.30
N THR A 23 6.29 -8.46 8.58
CA THR A 23 5.80 -9.63 9.34
C THR A 23 4.29 -9.60 9.53
N LEU A 24 3.70 -8.44 9.87
CA LEU A 24 2.25 -8.27 9.94
C LEU A 24 1.57 -8.54 8.58
N ILE A 25 2.08 -7.99 7.48
CA ILE A 25 1.50 -8.23 6.14
C ILE A 25 1.62 -9.70 5.72
N ILE A 26 2.71 -10.39 6.05
CA ILE A 26 2.87 -11.83 5.80
C ILE A 26 1.82 -12.63 6.60
N ILE A 27 1.61 -12.30 7.88
CA ILE A 27 0.59 -12.94 8.73
C ILE A 27 -0.83 -12.69 8.19
N PHE A 28 -1.18 -11.45 7.87
CA PHE A 28 -2.51 -11.12 7.34
C PHE A 28 -2.75 -11.73 5.96
N THR A 29 -1.74 -11.77 5.08
CA THR A 29 -1.83 -12.41 3.76
C THR A 29 -2.05 -13.92 3.91
N MET A 30 -1.33 -14.59 4.82
CA MET A 30 -1.56 -16.01 5.14
C MET A 30 -2.95 -16.25 5.75
N LEU A 31 -3.42 -15.39 6.65
CA LEU A 31 -4.73 -15.50 7.27
C LEU A 31 -5.84 -15.38 6.21
N VAL A 32 -5.78 -14.37 5.34
CA VAL A 32 -6.73 -14.20 4.25
C VAL A 32 -6.67 -15.36 3.25
N PHE A 33 -5.48 -15.89 2.94
CA PHE A 33 -5.36 -17.05 2.06
C PHE A 33 -6.01 -18.31 2.67
N LYS A 34 -5.84 -18.54 3.98
CA LYS A 34 -6.54 -19.61 4.72
C LYS A 34 -8.06 -19.42 4.66
N THR A 35 -8.57 -18.23 4.99
CA THR A 35 -10.00 -17.89 4.92
C THR A 35 -10.56 -18.05 3.50
N LEU A 36 -9.83 -17.61 2.48
CA LEU A 36 -10.23 -17.74 1.08
C LEU A 36 -10.32 -19.22 0.64
N LYS A 37 -9.37 -20.06 1.07
CA LYS A 37 -9.37 -21.52 0.81
C LYS A 37 -10.52 -22.22 1.54
N GLN A 38 -10.76 -21.91 2.82
CA GLN A 38 -11.87 -22.46 3.59
C GLN A 38 -13.23 -22.08 2.98
N LEU A 39 -13.43 -20.80 2.61
CA LEU A 39 -14.64 -20.35 1.92
C LEU A 39 -14.83 -21.03 0.56
N ARG A 40 -13.76 -21.25 -0.22
CA ARG A 40 -13.84 -22.03 -1.48
C ARG A 40 -14.21 -23.50 -1.23
N SER A 41 -13.86 -24.06 -0.08
CA SER A 41 -14.20 -25.43 0.32
C SER A 41 -15.60 -25.58 0.94
N ARG A 42 -16.19 -24.50 1.47
CA ARG A 42 -17.52 -24.52 2.11
C ARG A 42 -18.67 -24.16 1.18
N VAL A 43 -18.43 -23.44 0.09
CA VAL A 43 -19.45 -23.17 -0.94
C VAL A 43 -19.68 -24.43 -1.78
N LYS A 44 -20.55 -25.33 -1.29
CA LYS A 44 -21.34 -26.19 -2.18
C LYS A 44 -22.18 -25.28 -3.10
N PRO A 45 -22.39 -25.63 -4.38
CA PRO A 45 -23.05 -24.75 -5.33
C PRO A 45 -24.59 -24.80 -5.21
N THR A 46 -25.16 -24.58 -4.02
CA THR A 46 -26.63 -24.40 -3.84
C THR A 46 -27.10 -23.25 -4.73
N ALA A 47 -27.90 -23.58 -5.75
CA ALA A 47 -28.12 -22.74 -6.93
C ALA A 47 -29.38 -21.87 -6.83
N GLU A 48 -29.44 -21.05 -5.78
CA GLU A 48 -30.57 -20.14 -5.55
C GLU A 48 -30.13 -18.69 -5.74
N ASN A 49 -30.51 -18.16 -6.91
CA ASN A 49 -30.75 -16.79 -7.32
C ASN A 49 -30.20 -15.63 -6.43
N GLY A 50 -29.28 -14.84 -7.00
CA GLY A 50 -28.94 -13.49 -6.51
C GLY A 50 -27.51 -13.31 -5.99
N GLU A 51 -27.23 -13.75 -4.77
CA GLU A 51 -26.09 -13.25 -3.95
C GLU A 51 -24.67 -13.69 -4.39
N ARG A 52 -24.56 -14.58 -5.38
CA ARG A 52 -23.26 -15.06 -5.88
C ARG A 52 -22.41 -13.95 -6.50
N ASN A 53 -23.05 -12.91 -7.06
CA ASN A 53 -22.35 -11.82 -7.73
C ASN A 53 -21.77 -10.79 -6.74
N THR A 54 -22.53 -10.39 -5.72
CA THR A 54 -22.06 -9.45 -4.68
C THR A 54 -20.89 -10.04 -3.90
N THR A 55 -21.02 -11.28 -3.43
CA THR A 55 -19.99 -11.98 -2.64
C THR A 55 -18.70 -12.22 -3.43
N THR A 56 -18.75 -12.47 -4.74
CA THR A 56 -17.54 -12.61 -5.58
C THR A 56 -16.91 -11.27 -5.98
N VAL A 57 -17.71 -10.21 -6.15
CA VAL A 57 -17.19 -8.84 -6.41
C VAL A 57 -16.50 -8.26 -5.18
N LEU A 58 -17.09 -8.41 -3.98
CA LEU A 58 -16.47 -8.02 -2.71
C LEU A 58 -15.11 -8.69 -2.54
N ARG A 59 -15.06 -10.03 -2.63
CA ARG A 59 -13.82 -10.82 -2.46
C ARG A 59 -12.74 -10.53 -3.52
N LYS A 60 -13.12 -10.03 -4.71
CA LYS A 60 -12.15 -9.47 -5.69
C LYS A 60 -11.59 -8.14 -5.21
N ARG A 61 -12.44 -7.21 -4.73
CA ARG A 61 -12.02 -5.92 -4.19
C ARG A 61 -11.09 -6.09 -2.99
N ASP A 62 -11.41 -6.99 -2.08
CA ASP A 62 -10.60 -7.25 -0.87
C ASP A 62 -9.22 -7.83 -1.23
N ARG A 63 -9.15 -8.70 -2.24
CA ARG A 63 -7.88 -9.21 -2.79
C ARG A 63 -7.08 -8.12 -3.51
N ASP A 64 -7.73 -7.21 -4.23
CA ASP A 64 -7.08 -6.07 -4.87
C ASP A 64 -6.51 -5.09 -3.82
N LEU A 65 -7.23 -4.86 -2.72
CA LEU A 65 -6.78 -4.05 -1.58
C LEU A 65 -5.55 -4.68 -0.90
N ILE A 66 -5.58 -5.98 -0.61
CA ILE A 66 -4.42 -6.67 0.00
C ILE A 66 -3.21 -6.68 -0.94
N LYS A 67 -3.41 -6.83 -2.25
CA LYS A 67 -2.34 -6.67 -3.24
C LYS A 67 -1.75 -5.24 -3.23
N MET A 68 -2.59 -4.23 -3.09
CA MET A 68 -2.20 -2.82 -3.02
C MET A 68 -1.36 -2.54 -1.78
N VAL A 69 -1.81 -2.99 -0.59
CA VAL A 69 -1.07 -2.87 0.69
C VAL A 69 0.22 -3.71 0.70
N PHE A 70 0.23 -4.89 0.08
CA PHE A 70 1.45 -5.68 -0.06
C PHE A 70 2.52 -4.94 -0.86
N ILE A 71 2.16 -4.32 -1.99
CA ILE A 71 3.11 -3.60 -2.84
C ILE A 71 3.56 -2.29 -2.14
N GLU A 72 2.66 -1.59 -1.47
CA GLU A 72 2.96 -0.48 -0.56
C GLU A 72 4.07 -0.85 0.46
N VAL A 73 3.90 -1.94 1.22
CA VAL A 73 4.89 -2.34 2.23
C VAL A 73 6.20 -2.86 1.60
N MET A 74 6.17 -3.43 0.40
CA MET A 74 7.40 -3.75 -0.34
C MET A 74 8.18 -2.49 -0.76
N PHE A 75 7.52 -1.46 -1.30
CA PHE A 75 8.18 -0.19 -1.63
C PHE A 75 8.68 0.55 -0.38
N TYR A 76 7.91 0.52 0.72
CA TYR A 76 8.33 1.08 2.01
C TYR A 76 9.59 0.38 2.53
N THR A 77 9.64 -0.97 2.49
CA THR A 77 10.81 -1.75 2.90
C THR A 77 12.05 -1.43 2.04
N ILE A 78 11.87 -1.32 0.71
CA ILE A 78 12.96 -0.93 -0.21
C ILE A 78 13.45 0.50 0.09
N SER A 79 12.55 1.40 0.51
CA SER A 79 12.87 2.79 0.84
C SER A 79 13.54 2.97 2.21
N THR A 80 13.24 2.12 3.20
CA THR A 80 13.82 2.20 4.55
C THR A 80 15.15 1.46 4.69
N LEU A 81 15.46 0.53 3.78
CA LEU A 81 16.74 -0.19 3.73
C LEU A 81 17.97 0.75 3.63
N PRO A 82 18.04 1.74 2.71
CA PRO A 82 19.16 2.69 2.64
C PRO A 82 19.45 3.44 3.95
N PHE A 83 18.41 3.89 4.66
CA PHE A 83 18.56 4.58 5.94
C PHE A 83 19.04 3.62 7.05
N SER A 84 18.52 2.38 7.05
CA SER A 84 18.97 1.34 7.99
C SER A 84 20.45 0.99 7.80
N ILE A 85 20.91 0.92 6.55
CA ILE A 85 22.33 0.71 6.20
C ILE A 85 23.17 1.91 6.65
N TYR A 86 22.70 3.15 6.43
CA TYR A 86 23.38 4.36 6.89
C TYR A 86 23.53 4.40 8.42
N LEU A 87 22.51 4.03 9.19
CA LEU A 87 22.57 3.97 10.66
C LEU A 87 23.63 2.97 11.15
N ILE A 88 23.68 1.76 10.57
CA ILE A 88 24.69 0.74 10.90
C ILE A 88 26.10 1.23 10.55
N TYR A 89 26.26 1.86 9.37
CA TYR A 89 27.53 2.46 8.96
C TYR A 89 27.99 3.59 9.89
N SER A 90 27.06 4.44 10.32
CA SER A 90 27.31 5.54 11.26
C SER A 90 27.74 5.03 12.64
N LEU A 91 27.08 3.98 13.14
CA LEU A 91 27.48 3.27 14.38
C LEU A 91 28.89 2.70 14.31
N ILE A 92 29.22 1.94 13.26
CA ILE A 92 30.54 1.31 13.11
C ILE A 92 31.64 2.38 12.94
N THR A 93 31.35 3.45 12.19
CA THR A 93 32.31 4.52 11.88
C THR A 93 32.24 5.68 12.91
N SER A 94 31.63 5.46 14.08
CA SER A 94 31.46 6.50 15.13
C SER A 94 32.77 6.89 15.79
N ASN A 95 33.65 5.91 16.07
CA ASN A 95 34.93 6.10 16.75
C ASN A 95 36.10 6.45 15.80
N ILE A 96 35.82 6.71 14.52
CA ILE A 96 36.85 6.95 13.49
C ILE A 96 36.84 8.43 13.10
N ILE A 97 38.01 9.07 13.16
CA ILE A 97 38.20 10.46 12.71
C ILE A 97 38.04 10.52 11.18
N LYS A 98 37.10 11.33 10.69
CA LYS A 98 36.73 11.45 9.27
C LYS A 98 37.30 12.73 8.64
N SER A 99 37.54 12.72 7.32
CA SER A 99 37.79 13.97 6.57
C SER A 99 36.50 14.79 6.45
N LYS A 100 36.66 16.11 6.26
CA LYS A 100 35.53 17.04 6.07
C LYS A 100 34.66 16.65 4.87
N GLU A 101 35.27 16.21 3.77
CA GLU A 101 34.54 15.79 2.56
C GLU A 101 33.71 14.54 2.82
N ARG A 102 34.27 13.54 3.52
CA ARG A 102 33.56 12.32 3.89
C ARG A 102 32.37 12.64 4.82
N GLN A 103 32.54 13.56 5.76
CA GLN A 103 31.47 14.00 6.64
C GLN A 103 30.35 14.74 5.89
N GLN A 104 30.69 15.52 4.84
CA GLN A 104 29.71 16.15 3.95
C GLN A 104 28.93 15.11 3.13
N VAL A 105 29.61 14.12 2.54
CA VAL A 105 28.95 13.02 1.79
C VAL A 105 28.03 12.20 2.71
N GLU A 106 28.49 11.83 3.91
CA GLU A 106 27.67 11.13 4.90
C GLU A 106 26.43 11.96 5.31
N SER A 107 26.57 13.28 5.46
CA SER A 107 25.46 14.19 5.78
C SER A 107 24.45 14.30 4.63
N PHE A 108 24.93 14.35 3.38
CA PHE A 108 24.07 14.35 2.19
C PHE A 108 23.30 13.03 2.03
N VAL A 109 23.96 11.89 2.24
CA VAL A 109 23.31 10.56 2.24
C VAL A 109 22.27 10.46 3.36
N ASN A 110 22.54 11.00 4.56
CA ASN A 110 21.54 11.06 5.61
C ASN A 110 20.33 11.92 5.21
N TYR A 111 20.53 13.13 4.67
CA TYR A 111 19.44 13.98 4.22
C TYR A 111 18.60 13.32 3.12
N LEU A 112 19.24 12.67 2.15
CA LEU A 112 18.56 11.96 1.06
C LEU A 112 17.72 10.78 1.58
N THR A 113 18.25 10.00 2.51
CA THR A 113 17.57 8.80 3.03
C THR A 113 16.56 9.10 4.13
N GLN A 114 16.90 9.95 5.09
CA GLN A 114 16.06 10.30 6.25
C GLN A 114 15.02 11.38 5.94
N SER A 115 15.32 12.39 5.11
CA SER A 115 14.35 13.43 4.76
C SER A 115 13.67 13.12 3.42
N PHE A 116 14.41 13.12 2.31
CA PHE A 116 13.79 13.06 0.98
C PHE A 116 13.00 11.76 0.76
N ILE A 117 13.62 10.60 0.97
CA ILE A 117 12.95 9.29 0.77
C ILE A 117 11.83 9.08 1.81
N MET A 118 12.01 9.47 3.08
CA MET A 118 10.97 9.29 4.10
C MET A 118 9.73 10.16 3.85
N TYR A 119 9.90 11.43 3.46
CA TYR A 119 8.76 12.26 3.07
C TYR A 119 8.11 11.77 1.78
N PHE A 120 8.89 11.29 0.79
CA PHE A 120 8.33 10.71 -0.44
C PHE A 120 7.45 9.48 -0.18
N ASN A 121 7.74 8.68 0.86
CA ASN A 121 6.90 7.55 1.25
C ASN A 121 5.47 7.96 1.65
N THR A 122 5.24 9.18 2.14
CA THR A 122 3.90 9.67 2.50
C THR A 122 2.95 9.80 1.31
N ALA A 123 3.49 9.99 0.10
CA ALA A 123 2.72 10.07 -1.14
C ALA A 123 2.57 8.72 -1.87
N LEU A 124 3.15 7.64 -1.33
CA LEU A 124 3.45 6.42 -2.10
C LEU A 124 2.29 5.40 -2.24
N PRO A 125 1.36 5.20 -1.27
CA PRO A 125 -0.03 4.55 -1.44
C PRO A 125 -2.55 5.91 -2.40
N PHE A 126 -2.82 6.94 -3.30
CA PHE A 126 -2.21 7.82 -4.36
C PHE A 126 -1.49 7.21 -5.61
N TYR A 127 -0.17 7.38 -5.79
CA TYR A 127 0.71 6.72 -6.79
C TYR A 127 0.72 5.16 -6.91
N ILE A 128 1.32 4.35 -6.01
CA ILE A 128 1.49 2.87 -6.16
C ILE A 128 0.16 2.20 -6.47
N TYR A 129 -0.69 2.11 -5.45
CA TYR A 129 -2.05 2.63 -5.47
C TYR A 129 -2.70 2.74 -6.90
N PHE A 130 -2.65 3.92 -7.55
CA PHE A 130 -3.21 4.27 -8.87
C PHE A 130 -2.66 3.42 -10.02
N PHE A 131 -1.35 3.20 -10.11
CA PHE A 131 -0.78 2.37 -11.17
C PHE A 131 -1.22 0.90 -11.01
N THR A 132 -1.14 0.39 -9.78
CA THR A 132 -1.34 -1.02 -9.39
C THR A 132 -2.78 -1.51 -9.57
N SER A 133 -3.76 -0.69 -9.22
CA SER A 133 -5.16 -1.12 -9.12
C SER A 133 -6.05 -0.47 -10.20
N PRO A 134 -6.43 -1.21 -11.26
CA PRO A 134 -7.45 -0.72 -12.19
C PRO A 134 -8.82 -0.56 -11.50
N SER A 135 -9.07 -1.32 -10.44
CA SER A 135 -10.25 -1.20 -9.56
C SER A 135 -10.25 0.14 -8.80
N PHE A 136 -9.09 0.64 -8.37
CA PHE A 136 -8.94 1.98 -7.80
C PHE A 136 -9.16 3.07 -8.87
N ARG A 137 -8.51 2.96 -10.03
CA ARG A 137 -8.68 3.93 -11.14
C ARG A 137 -10.15 4.07 -11.59
N LYS A 138 -10.91 2.97 -11.64
CA LYS A 138 -12.36 3.00 -11.94
C LYS A 138 -13.17 3.73 -10.86
N GLN A 139 -12.88 3.47 -9.57
CA GLN A 139 -13.56 4.16 -8.46
C GLN A 139 -13.21 5.66 -8.44
N LEU A 140 -11.93 6.03 -8.57
CA LEU A 140 -11.48 7.41 -8.65
C LEU A 140 -12.16 8.16 -9.81
N LYS A 141 -12.21 7.56 -11.01
CA LYS A 141 -12.90 8.17 -12.16
C LYS A 141 -14.41 8.33 -11.92
N ARG A 142 -15.08 7.38 -11.25
CA ARG A 142 -16.50 7.50 -10.87
C ARG A 142 -16.74 8.60 -9.81
N VAL A 143 -15.86 8.74 -8.81
CA VAL A 143 -15.94 9.83 -7.82
C VAL A 143 -15.74 11.19 -8.49
N ILE A 144 -14.72 11.31 -9.35
CA ILE A 144 -14.47 12.53 -10.15
C ILE A 144 -15.69 12.86 -11.00
N ILE A 145 -16.21 11.92 -11.80
CA ILE A 145 -17.40 12.14 -12.65
C ILE A 145 -18.60 12.56 -11.79
N LYS A 146 -18.86 11.90 -10.65
CA LYS A 146 -19.95 12.28 -9.73
C LYS A 146 -19.78 13.72 -9.21
N TYR A 147 -18.56 14.11 -8.82
CA TYR A 147 -18.30 15.45 -8.28
C TYR A 147 -18.41 16.54 -9.36
N TYR A 148 -17.91 16.27 -10.57
CA TYR A 148 -18.09 17.16 -11.73
C TYR A 148 -19.57 17.26 -12.15
N CYS A 149 -20.33 16.16 -12.19
CA CYS A 149 -21.77 16.20 -12.51
C CYS A 149 -22.57 17.00 -11.47
N PHE A 150 -22.24 16.82 -10.18
CA PHE A 150 -22.83 17.57 -9.07
C PHE A 150 -22.56 19.08 -9.19
N ILE A 151 -21.30 19.48 -9.41
CA ILE A 151 -20.92 20.89 -9.64
C ILE A 151 -21.60 21.45 -10.90
N MET A 152 -21.75 20.64 -11.95
CA MET A 152 -22.37 21.04 -13.22
C MET A 152 -23.91 20.94 -13.21
N GLY A 153 -24.54 20.69 -12.05
CA GLY A 153 -25.99 20.66 -11.90
C GLY A 153 -26.70 19.55 -12.71
N LYS A 154 -25.99 18.50 -13.13
CA LYS A 154 -26.54 17.44 -13.99
C LYS A 154 -26.97 16.23 -13.18
N ASP A 155 -28.29 16.02 -13.18
CA ASP A 155 -28.96 14.90 -12.52
C ASP A 155 -28.53 13.56 -13.15
N MET A 156 -27.82 12.70 -12.39
CA MET A 156 -27.27 11.44 -12.89
C MET A 156 -28.31 10.32 -12.95
N ARG A 157 -29.36 10.49 -13.76
CA ARG A 157 -30.36 9.44 -14.03
C ARG A 157 -29.94 8.43 -15.12
N LEU A 158 -28.81 8.65 -15.81
CA LEU A 158 -28.48 7.97 -17.07
C LEU A 158 -27.65 6.67 -16.95
N GLU A 159 -26.87 6.43 -15.89
CA GLU A 159 -26.03 5.20 -15.78
C GLU A 159 -26.87 3.95 -15.40
N GLN A 160 -28.10 4.13 -14.90
CA GLN A 160 -28.94 3.05 -14.40
C GLN A 160 -29.91 2.47 -15.45
N ASP A 161 -30.36 3.28 -16.42
CA ASP A 161 -31.23 2.84 -17.52
C ASP A 161 -30.49 1.91 -18.50
N ASP A 162 -29.26 2.26 -18.90
CA ASP A 162 -28.48 1.50 -19.88
C ASP A 162 -28.09 0.10 -19.39
N THR A 163 -27.88 -0.05 -18.08
CA THR A 163 -27.68 -1.36 -17.42
C THR A 163 -28.96 -2.19 -17.41
N THR A 164 -30.14 -1.56 -17.25
CA THR A 164 -31.43 -2.26 -17.35
C THR A 164 -31.69 -2.69 -18.79
N ARG A 165 -31.51 -1.80 -19.77
CA ARG A 165 -31.72 -2.09 -21.21
C ARG A 165 -30.86 -3.24 -21.72
N THR A 166 -29.59 -3.32 -21.32
CA THR A 166 -28.71 -4.44 -21.72
C THR A 166 -29.03 -5.78 -21.04
N ILE A 167 -29.83 -5.79 -19.97
CA ILE A 167 -30.39 -7.01 -19.38
C ILE A 167 -31.72 -7.37 -20.06
N THR A 168 -32.60 -6.39 -20.34
CA THR A 168 -33.89 -6.63 -21.00
C THR A 168 -33.75 -7.02 -22.47
N ALA A 169 -32.76 -6.49 -23.20
CA ALA A 169 -32.50 -6.82 -24.60
C ALA A 169 -31.76 -8.17 -24.81
N LYS A 170 -31.78 -9.06 -23.81
CA LYS A 170 -31.05 -10.34 -23.82
C LYS A 170 -31.82 -11.52 -23.19
N ASN A 171 -33.13 -11.34 -22.96
CA ASN A 171 -34.11 -12.37 -22.64
C ASN A 171 -35.15 -12.43 -23.76
#